data_AF-A0A536GUS9-F1
#
_entry.id   AF-A0A536GUS9-F1
#
_cell.length_a   1.000
_cell.length_b   1.000
_cell.length_c   1.000
_cell.angle_alpha   90.00
_cell.angle_beta   90.00
_cell.angle_gamma   90.00
#
_symmetry.space_group_name_H-M   'P 1'
#
loop_
_entity.id
_entity.type
_entity.pdbx_description
1 polymer ?
#
loop_
_entity_poly.entity_id
_entity_poly.type
_entity_poly.pdbx_seq_one_letter_code
_entity_poly.pdbx_strand_id
1 'polypeptide(L)'
;MTAGIIERYAAHLPVTPATPRVTLGEGSTPLVRSSRIGPSIGLDQLYFKYEGLNPSGSFKDRGMAVATAKALEAGAQTLLCASTGNTSASASAYAARCGLRAVVVVPAGGVAAGKLAQALAYGATVVTVKSS
;
A
#
# COMPACT_ATOMS: atom_id res chain seq x y z
N MET A 1 16.43 7.67 5.45
CA MET A 1 15.08 7.30 4.97
C MET A 1 14.18 8.50 5.16
N THR A 2 13.35 8.84 4.17
CA THR A 2 12.33 9.88 4.30
C THR A 2 11.31 9.50 5.38
N ALA A 3 10.80 10.49 6.13
CA ALA A 3 9.72 10.28 7.07
C ALA A 3 8.44 9.83 6.33
N GLY A 4 7.83 8.73 6.78
CA GLY A 4 6.57 8.20 6.25
C GLY A 4 5.35 9.02 6.68
N ILE A 5 4.16 8.61 6.25
CA ILE A 5 2.93 9.39 6.51
C ILE A 5 2.54 9.41 7.99
N ILE A 6 2.85 8.35 8.76
CA ILE A 6 2.52 8.29 10.19
C ILE A 6 3.28 9.39 10.95
N GLU A 7 4.59 9.52 10.69
CA GLU A 7 5.42 10.54 11.34
C GLU A 7 4.95 11.95 10.97
N ARG A 8 4.71 12.19 9.68
CA ARG A 8 4.36 13.54 9.20
C ARG A 8 2.98 14.00 9.64
N TYR A 9 2.01 13.09 9.72
CA TYR A 9 0.60 13.42 9.93
C TYR A 9 0.02 12.78 11.20
N ALA A 10 0.86 12.44 12.18
CA ALA A 10 0.44 11.77 13.42
C ALA A 10 -0.77 12.45 14.09
N ALA A 11 -0.79 13.78 14.13
CA ALA A 11 -1.88 14.56 14.73
C ALA A 11 -3.26 14.38 14.05
N HIS A 12 -3.30 13.83 12.84
CA HIS A 12 -4.51 13.61 12.05
C HIS A 12 -4.85 12.12 11.86
N LEU A 13 -4.05 11.23 12.46
CA LEU A 13 -4.19 9.78 12.31
C LEU A 13 -4.58 9.16 13.65
N PRO A 14 -5.25 7.99 13.65
CA PRO A 14 -5.66 7.29 14.88
C PRO A 14 -4.49 6.56 15.56
N VAL A 15 -3.38 7.28 15.81
CA VAL A 15 -2.13 6.75 16.35
C VAL A 15 -1.86 7.33 17.74
N THR A 16 -1.34 6.50 18.63
CA THR A 16 -0.95 6.84 20.00
C THR A 16 0.57 6.88 20.09
N PRO A 17 1.15 7.29 21.25
CA PRO A 17 2.57 7.09 21.52
C PRO A 17 3.01 5.62 21.49
N ALA A 18 2.09 4.68 21.74
CA ALA A 18 2.34 3.24 21.69
C ALA A 18 2.23 2.66 20.26
N THR A 19 1.61 3.37 19.32
CA THR A 19 1.48 2.89 17.94
C THR A 19 2.86 2.84 17.25
N PRO A 20 3.28 1.68 16.74
CA PRO A 20 4.54 1.55 16.01
C PRO A 20 4.61 2.50 14.80
N ARG A 21 5.74 3.19 14.63
CA ARG A 21 5.98 4.09 13.49
C ARG A 21 6.41 3.30 12.25
N VAL A 22 5.49 2.50 11.72
CA VAL A 22 5.69 1.71 10.49
C VAL A 22 5.84 2.65 9.28
N THR A 23 6.84 2.37 8.44
CA THR A 23 7.10 3.14 7.22
C THR A 23 7.93 2.34 6.22
N LEU A 24 7.65 2.56 4.93
CA LEU A 24 8.53 2.23 3.81
C LEU A 24 9.04 3.50 3.10
N GLY A 25 8.80 4.69 3.68
CA GLY A 25 9.08 5.98 3.09
C GLY A 25 7.94 6.49 2.20
N GLU A 26 6.74 5.94 2.36
CA GLU A 26 5.55 6.27 1.58
C GLU A 26 5.06 7.71 1.80
N GLY A 27 4.30 8.20 0.83
CA GLY A 27 3.85 9.59 0.80
C GLY A 27 4.90 10.52 0.19
N SER A 28 4.72 11.82 0.42
CA SER A 28 5.59 12.87 -0.17
C SER A 28 5.78 12.79 -1.70
N THR A 29 4.87 12.13 -2.40
CA THR A 29 4.93 11.91 -3.85
C THR A 29 4.85 13.22 -4.62
N PRO A 30 5.44 13.32 -5.82
CA PRO A 30 5.41 14.54 -6.62
C PRO A 30 4.00 15.03 -6.95
N LEU A 31 3.83 16.35 -6.99
CA LEU A 31 2.69 17.02 -7.61
C LEU A 31 3.17 17.66 -8.91
N VAL A 32 2.92 17.00 -10.04
CA VAL A 32 3.52 17.34 -11.33
C VAL A 32 2.57 18.24 -12.10
N ARG A 33 3.00 19.47 -12.43
CA ARG A 33 2.20 20.37 -13.27
C ARG A 33 2.09 19.81 -14.69
N SER A 34 0.89 19.82 -15.25
CA SER A 34 0.69 19.45 -16.65
C SER A 34 1.27 20.50 -17.59
N SER A 35 2.19 20.10 -18.46
CA SER A 35 2.75 20.97 -19.50
C SER A 35 1.97 20.99 -20.81
N ARG A 36 1.20 19.92 -21.11
CA ARG A 36 0.50 19.76 -22.40
C ARG A 36 -1.01 19.57 -22.26
N ILE A 37 -1.44 18.64 -21.39
CA ILE A 37 -2.86 18.27 -21.28
C ILE A 37 -3.69 19.46 -20.80
N GLY A 38 -3.33 20.07 -19.67
CA GLY A 38 -3.97 21.26 -19.12
C GLY A 38 -4.18 22.36 -20.17
N PRO A 39 -3.12 22.88 -20.81
CA PRO A 39 -3.26 23.86 -21.89
C PRO A 39 -4.16 23.41 -23.04
N SER A 40 -4.09 22.14 -23.45
CA SER A 40 -4.91 21.63 -24.57
C SER A 40 -6.41 21.58 -24.29
N ILE A 41 -6.82 21.63 -23.02
CA ILE A 41 -8.23 21.61 -22.59
C ILE A 41 -8.64 22.90 -21.86
N GLY A 42 -7.85 23.97 -21.98
CA GLY A 42 -8.16 25.27 -21.37
C GLY A 42 -8.00 25.33 -19.84
N LEU A 43 -7.16 24.47 -19.24
CA LEU A 43 -6.88 24.44 -17.81
C LEU A 43 -5.44 24.88 -17.49
N ASP A 44 -5.30 26.04 -16.84
CA ASP A 44 -4.00 26.60 -16.45
C ASP A 44 -3.37 25.95 -15.21
N GLN A 45 -4.19 25.27 -14.41
CA GLN A 45 -3.85 24.71 -13.10
C GLN A 45 -4.17 23.22 -13.00
N LEU A 46 -3.81 22.45 -14.02
CA LEU A 46 -3.88 20.98 -13.98
C LEU A 46 -2.58 20.40 -13.39
N TYR A 47 -2.72 19.55 -12.38
CA TYR A 47 -1.61 18.84 -11.73
C TYR A 47 -1.91 17.35 -11.59
N PHE A 48 -0.86 16.52 -11.65
CA PHE A 48 -0.93 15.08 -11.42
C PHE A 48 -0.24 14.74 -10.11
N LYS A 49 -0.99 14.14 -9.18
CA LYS A 49 -0.42 13.59 -7.95
C LYS A 49 0.15 12.21 -8.24
N TYR A 50 1.47 12.09 -8.36
CA TYR A 50 2.10 10.87 -8.88
C TYR A 50 2.31 9.81 -7.80
N GLU A 51 1.23 9.12 -7.45
CA GLU A 51 1.21 8.06 -6.42
C GLU A 51 1.94 6.77 -6.80
N GLY A 52 2.37 6.64 -8.06
CA GLY A 52 3.15 5.49 -8.53
C GLY A 52 4.58 5.44 -7.98
N LEU A 53 5.07 6.51 -7.35
CA LEU A 53 6.38 6.54 -6.69
C LEU A 53 6.34 6.15 -5.20
N ASN A 54 5.19 5.70 -4.71
CA ASN A 54 5.16 5.03 -3.41
C ASN A 54 5.90 3.66 -3.50
N PRO A 55 6.39 3.11 -2.38
CA PRO A 55 7.27 1.94 -2.35
C PRO A 55 6.79 0.68 -3.12
N SER A 56 5.49 0.35 -3.06
CA SER A 56 4.90 -0.76 -3.82
C SER A 56 4.42 -0.38 -5.22
N GLY A 57 4.56 0.90 -5.58
CA GLY A 57 4.08 1.46 -6.85
C GLY A 57 2.64 1.98 -6.80
N SER A 58 2.04 2.17 -5.63
CA SER A 58 0.65 2.64 -5.54
C SER A 58 0.30 3.42 -4.28
N PHE A 59 -0.78 4.19 -4.34
CA PHE A 59 -1.32 4.94 -3.19
C PHE A 59 -1.75 4.06 -2.00
N LYS A 60 -1.92 2.73 -2.21
CA LYS A 60 -2.33 1.81 -1.15
C LYS A 60 -1.35 1.79 0.01
N ASP A 61 -0.09 2.13 -0.24
CA ASP A 61 0.96 2.19 0.79
C ASP A 61 0.62 3.15 1.91
N ARG A 62 -0.04 4.28 1.61
CA ARG A 62 -0.46 5.24 2.64
C ARG A 62 -1.39 4.58 3.67
N GLY A 63 -2.45 3.92 3.18
CA GLY A 63 -3.38 3.22 4.06
C GLY A 63 -2.73 2.03 4.76
N MET A 64 -1.88 1.29 4.04
CA MET A 64 -1.25 0.09 4.55
C MET A 64 -0.24 0.38 5.66
N ALA A 65 0.46 1.52 5.62
CA ALA A 65 1.31 1.97 6.73
C ALA A 65 0.52 2.06 8.04
N VAL A 66 -0.61 2.78 8.02
CA VAL A 66 -1.47 2.95 9.20
C VAL A 66 -2.10 1.62 9.62
N ALA A 67 -2.64 0.85 8.66
CA ALA A 67 -3.27 -0.43 8.95
C ALA A 67 -2.30 -1.42 9.60
N THR A 68 -1.07 -1.49 9.09
CA THR A 68 -0.01 -2.36 9.64
C THR A 68 0.41 -1.89 11.03
N ALA A 69 0.57 -0.58 11.23
CA ALA A 69 0.90 -0.04 12.55
C ALA A 69 -0.17 -0.39 13.59
N LYS A 70 -1.46 -0.24 13.25
CA LYS A 70 -2.57 -0.61 14.14
C LYS A 70 -2.68 -2.12 14.34
N ALA A 71 -2.39 -2.93 13.33
CA ALA A 71 -2.36 -4.37 13.44
C ALA A 71 -1.28 -4.82 14.44
N LEU A 72 -0.07 -4.25 14.35
CA LEU A 72 1.01 -4.51 15.31
C LEU A 72 0.64 -4.07 16.73
N GLU A 73 0.05 -2.87 16.88
CA GLU A 73 -0.43 -2.37 18.18
C GLU A 73 -1.48 -3.29 18.80
N ALA A 74 -2.32 -3.93 17.98
CA ALA A 74 -3.30 -4.93 18.41
C ALA A 74 -2.71 -6.34 18.62
N GLY A 75 -1.40 -6.53 18.45
CA GLY A 75 -0.73 -7.83 18.60
C GLY A 75 -1.00 -8.82 17.46
N ALA A 76 -1.43 -8.35 16.29
CA ALA A 76 -1.66 -9.21 15.14
C ALA A 76 -0.35 -9.78 14.60
N GLN A 77 -0.40 -11.03 14.12
CA GLN A 77 0.75 -11.72 13.52
C GLN A 77 0.62 -11.88 11.99
N THR A 78 -0.48 -11.41 11.41
CA THR A 78 -0.82 -11.70 10.01
C THR A 78 -1.66 -10.58 9.41
N LEU A 79 -1.30 -10.14 8.21
CA LEU A 79 -2.13 -9.29 7.36
C LEU A 79 -2.77 -10.16 6.29
N LEU A 80 -4.10 -10.07 6.15
CA LEU A 80 -4.87 -10.80 5.15
C LEU A 80 -5.56 -9.82 4.21
N CYS A 81 -5.55 -10.11 2.91
CA CYS A 81 -6.36 -9.38 1.94
C CYS A 81 -7.01 -10.32 0.92
N ALA A 82 -8.21 -9.96 0.48
CA ALA A 82 -8.92 -10.64 -0.61
C ALA A 82 -8.84 -9.78 -1.88
N SER A 83 -7.63 -9.63 -2.42
CA SER A 83 -7.37 -8.81 -3.61
C SER A 83 -6.19 -9.38 -4.39
N THR A 84 -6.22 -9.27 -5.71
CA THR A 84 -5.14 -9.75 -6.59
C THR A 84 -4.24 -8.63 -7.10
N GLY A 85 -4.35 -7.40 -6.58
CA GLY A 85 -3.69 -6.22 -7.15
C GLY A 85 -2.88 -5.43 -6.14
N ASN A 86 -2.77 -4.12 -6.35
CA ASN A 86 -1.96 -3.19 -5.54
C ASN A 86 -2.16 -3.31 -4.02
N THR A 87 -3.38 -3.63 -3.55
CA THR A 87 -3.63 -3.86 -2.12
C THR A 87 -2.85 -5.06 -1.59
N SER A 88 -2.78 -6.15 -2.35
CA SER A 88 -2.01 -7.34 -1.97
C SER A 88 -0.50 -7.10 -2.02
N ALA A 89 -0.01 -6.39 -3.04
CA ALA A 89 1.39 -5.98 -3.11
C ALA A 89 1.78 -5.13 -1.90
N SER A 90 0.99 -4.11 -1.60
CA SER A 90 1.20 -3.23 -0.44
C SER A 90 1.15 -4.00 0.88
N ALA A 91 0.09 -4.79 1.12
CA ALA A 91 -0.04 -5.60 2.35
C ALA A 91 1.15 -6.53 2.55
N SER A 92 1.62 -7.16 1.47
CA SER A 92 2.76 -8.07 1.51
C SER A 92 4.07 -7.34 1.79
N ALA A 93 4.30 -6.18 1.17
CA ALA A 93 5.49 -5.37 1.41
C ALA A 93 5.58 -4.90 2.87
N TYR A 94 4.48 -4.40 3.44
CA TYR A 94 4.44 -3.96 4.82
C TYR A 94 4.52 -5.11 5.82
N ALA A 95 3.88 -6.25 5.53
CA ALA A 95 4.01 -7.44 6.35
C ALA A 95 5.47 -7.92 6.40
N ALA A 96 6.13 -8.02 5.24
CA ALA A 96 7.54 -8.40 5.14
C ALA A 96 8.45 -7.44 5.92
N ARG A 97 8.20 -6.12 5.82
CA ARG A 97 8.93 -5.09 6.57
C ARG A 97 8.82 -5.26 8.09
N CYS A 98 7.66 -5.70 8.57
CA CYS A 98 7.32 -5.78 9.99
C CYS A 98 7.44 -7.20 10.58
N GLY A 99 7.91 -8.19 9.81
CA GLY A 99 7.99 -9.58 10.26
C GLY A 99 6.62 -10.24 10.48
N LEU A 100 5.57 -9.74 9.82
CA LEU A 100 4.23 -10.33 9.83
C LEU A 100 4.08 -11.32 8.67
N ARG A 101 3.18 -12.30 8.83
CA ARG A 101 2.73 -13.12 7.69
C ARG A 101 1.81 -12.30 6.78
N ALA A 102 1.93 -12.47 5.47
CA ALA A 102 0.96 -11.94 4.50
C ALA A 102 0.17 -13.09 3.87
N VAL A 103 -1.15 -12.97 3.86
CA VAL A 103 -2.05 -13.94 3.21
C VAL A 103 -2.89 -13.22 2.17
N VAL A 104 -2.88 -13.75 0.95
CA VAL A 104 -3.65 -13.22 -0.18
C VAL A 104 -4.67 -14.25 -0.61
N VAL A 105 -5.95 -13.95 -0.40
CA VAL A 105 -7.07 -14.84 -0.73
C VAL A 105 -7.60 -14.49 -2.11
N VAL A 106 -7.70 -15.48 -2.99
CA VAL A 106 -8.13 -15.32 -4.37
C VAL A 106 -9.13 -16.39 -4.81
N PRO A 107 -10.04 -16.11 -5.75
CA PRO A 107 -10.93 -17.14 -6.30
C PRO A 107 -10.13 -18.17 -7.11
N ALA A 108 -10.52 -19.43 -7.02
CA ALA A 108 -9.98 -20.50 -7.83
C ALA A 108 -10.30 -20.27 -9.32
N GLY A 109 -9.32 -20.49 -10.20
CA GLY A 109 -9.55 -20.58 -11.65
C GLY A 109 -9.38 -19.32 -12.49
N GLY A 110 -8.84 -18.20 -11.98
CA GLY A 110 -8.84 -16.98 -12.80
C GLY A 110 -7.85 -15.85 -12.49
N VAL A 111 -6.79 -16.09 -11.71
CA VAL A 111 -5.83 -15.01 -11.41
C VAL A 111 -4.56 -15.18 -12.23
N ALA A 112 -4.32 -14.23 -13.13
CA ALA A 112 -3.07 -14.14 -13.87
C ALA A 112 -1.89 -13.99 -12.90
N ALA A 113 -0.88 -14.85 -13.03
CA ALA A 113 0.30 -14.86 -12.16
C ALA A 113 1.00 -13.49 -12.07
N GLY A 114 1.03 -12.73 -13.18
CA GLY A 114 1.59 -11.38 -13.23
C GLY A 114 0.93 -10.39 -12.26
N LYS A 115 -0.36 -10.56 -11.94
CA LYS A 115 -1.07 -9.70 -10.98
C LYS A 115 -0.61 -9.96 -9.53
N LEU A 116 -0.16 -11.18 -9.23
CA LEU A 116 0.31 -11.59 -7.91
C LEU A 116 1.84 -11.51 -7.76
N ALA A 117 2.56 -11.21 -8.83
CA ALA A 117 4.02 -11.25 -8.86
C ALA A 117 4.67 -10.44 -7.73
N GLN A 118 4.21 -9.21 -7.49
CA GLN A 118 4.73 -8.38 -6.38
C GLN A 118 4.44 -8.99 -5.01
N ALA A 119 3.20 -9.47 -4.77
CA ALA A 119 2.84 -10.07 -3.48
C ALA A 119 3.68 -11.32 -3.19
N LEU A 120 3.87 -12.18 -4.20
CA LEU A 120 4.73 -13.35 -4.11
C LEU A 120 6.20 -12.98 -3.88
N ALA A 121 6.71 -11.95 -4.56
CA ALA A 121 8.07 -11.45 -4.37
C ALA A 121 8.32 -10.92 -2.95
N TYR A 122 7.29 -10.37 -2.30
CA TYR A 122 7.34 -9.99 -0.88
C TYR A 122 7.06 -11.14 0.08
N GLY A 123 6.92 -12.38 -0.40
CA GLY A 123 6.78 -13.58 0.44
C GLY A 123 5.35 -13.89 0.89
N ALA A 124 4.34 -13.36 0.21
CA ALA A 124 2.94 -13.65 0.58
C ALA A 124 2.55 -15.11 0.31
N THR A 125 1.75 -15.66 1.22
CA THR A 125 1.06 -16.93 1.01
C THR A 125 -0.24 -16.69 0.25
N VAL A 126 -0.35 -17.24 -0.96
CA VAL A 126 -1.58 -17.14 -1.77
C VAL A 126 -2.47 -18.34 -1.47
N VAL A 127 -3.71 -18.08 -1.08
CA VAL A 127 -4.74 -19.10 -0.81
C VAL A 127 -5.86 -18.97 -1.84
N THR A 128 -6.11 -20.04 -2.57
CA THR A 128 -7.20 -20.11 -3.55
C THR A 128 -8.45 -20.71 -2.93
N VAL A 129 -9.60 -20.05 -3.12
CA VAL A 129 -10.90 -20.50 -2.59
C VAL A 129 -11.84 -20.81 -3.76
N LYS A 130 -12.47 -21.98 -3.75
CA LYS A 130 -13.53 -22.32 -4.71
C LYS A 130 -14.80 -21.56 -4.32
N SER A 131 -15.42 -20.84 -5.25
CA SER A 131 -16.80 -20.38 -5.04
C SER A 131 -17.74 -21.57 -5.25
N SER A 132 -18.71 -21.71 -4.36
CA SER A 132 -19.85 -22.64 -4.50
C SER A 132 -20.65 -22.38 -5.76
#